data_AF-A0A0M0JFC4-F1
#
_entry.id   AF-A0A0M0JFC4-F1
#
_cell.length_a   1.000
_cell.length_b   1.000
_cell.length_c   1.000
_cell.angle_alpha   90.00
_cell.angle_beta   90.00
_cell.angle_gamma   90.00
#
_symmetry.space_group_name_H-M   'P 1'
#
loop_
_entity.id
_entity.type
_entity.pdbx_description
1 polymer ?
#
loop_
_entity_poly.entity_id
_entity_poly.type
_entity_poly.pdbx_seq_one_letter_code
_entity_poly.pdbx_strand_id
1 'polypeptide(L)'
;MSNAIGDTSVPERRRLYLGVVFPADVNVQPVYMFFSLSSDGNKVLEAACKAAGLKMDRGKLAGSPDKLNLFTLEGDVLRLDLDLEAHVPSTLQPSSWVILEKGNRISSQRLDAIRGAADVALSGPACAIM
;
A
#
# COMPACT_ATOMS: atom_id res chain seq x y z
N MET A 1 -9.26 9.74 9.37
CA MET A 1 -8.06 8.90 9.18
C MET A 1 -7.03 9.14 10.28
N SER A 2 -7.42 9.00 11.55
CA SER A 2 -6.63 9.46 12.71
C SER A 2 -5.36 8.62 12.99
N ASN A 3 -5.22 7.46 12.35
CA ASN A 3 -4.18 6.46 12.63
C ASN A 3 -3.24 6.21 11.43
N ALA A 4 -3.18 7.12 10.45
CA ALA A 4 -2.28 6.96 9.31
C ALA A 4 -0.81 7.13 9.74
N ILE A 5 0.05 6.19 9.35
CA ILE A 5 1.47 6.14 9.71
C ILE A 5 2.31 6.83 8.63
N GLY A 6 3.16 7.77 9.00
CA GLY A 6 4.01 8.46 8.04
C GLY A 6 4.93 9.48 8.69
N ASP A 7 5.76 10.14 7.88
CA ASP A 7 6.66 11.20 8.35
C ASP A 7 5.88 12.50 8.60
N THR A 8 5.66 12.82 9.87
CA THR A 8 4.87 13.98 10.29
C THR A 8 5.47 15.32 9.86
N SER A 9 6.74 15.37 9.46
CA SER A 9 7.37 16.58 8.92
C SER A 9 6.85 16.96 7.52
N VAL A 10 6.24 16.01 6.79
CA VAL A 10 5.63 16.26 5.48
C VAL A 10 4.40 17.16 5.65
N PRO A 11 4.31 18.32 4.98
CA PRO A 11 3.12 19.18 5.06
C PRO A 11 1.88 18.48 4.53
N GLU A 12 0.73 18.66 5.17
CA GLU A 12 -0.53 17.96 4.82
C GLU A 12 -0.91 18.08 3.34
N ARG A 13 -0.76 19.27 2.76
CA ARG A 13 -1.02 19.54 1.33
C ARG A 13 -0.16 18.73 0.36
N ARG A 14 0.92 18.10 0.84
CA ARG A 14 1.85 17.27 0.05
C ARG A 14 1.73 15.79 0.39
N ARG A 15 0.77 15.40 1.25
CA ARG A 15 0.58 14.02 1.68
C ARG A 15 -0.33 13.29 0.70
N LEU A 16 0.13 12.16 0.19
CA LEU A 16 -0.69 11.14 -0.42
C LEU A 16 -0.99 10.08 0.63
N TYR A 17 -2.27 9.88 0.94
CA TYR A 17 -2.73 8.83 1.85
C TYR A 17 -2.98 7.55 1.07
N LEU A 18 -2.43 6.44 1.54
CA LEU A 18 -2.55 5.12 0.92
C LEU A 18 -2.92 4.08 1.97
N GLY A 19 -3.87 3.20 1.65
CA GLY A 19 -4.05 1.95 2.36
C GLY A 19 -3.08 0.91 1.83
N VAL A 20 -2.40 0.16 2.70
CA VAL A 20 -1.43 -0.87 2.31
C VAL A 20 -1.91 -2.23 2.79
N VAL A 21 -2.10 -3.15 1.85
CA VAL A 21 -2.45 -4.55 2.10
C VAL A 21 -1.19 -5.40 1.99
N PHE A 22 -0.97 -6.30 2.94
CA PHE A 22 0.22 -7.16 2.98
C PHE A 22 0.01 -8.50 2.26
N PRO A 23 1.11 -9.20 1.88
CA PRO A 23 1.06 -10.55 1.33
C PRO A 23 0.21 -11.49 2.21
N ALA A 24 -0.59 -12.39 1.61
CA ALA A 24 -1.52 -13.24 2.35
C ALA A 24 -0.83 -14.14 3.39
N ASP A 25 0.42 -14.50 3.15
CA ASP A 25 1.24 -15.32 4.04
C ASP A 25 1.82 -14.53 5.21
N VAL A 26 1.81 -13.21 5.13
CA VAL A 26 2.18 -12.29 6.20
C VAL A 26 0.87 -11.93 6.91
N ASN A 27 0.54 -12.65 7.99
CA ASN A 27 -0.68 -12.48 8.79
C ASN A 27 -0.70 -11.13 9.54
N VAL A 28 -0.73 -10.02 8.80
CA VAL A 28 -0.67 -8.64 9.28
C VAL A 28 -1.87 -7.90 8.70
N GLN A 29 -2.55 -7.15 9.56
CA GLN A 29 -3.69 -6.33 9.17
C GLN A 29 -3.26 -5.21 8.21
N PRO A 30 -4.11 -4.82 7.25
CA PRO A 30 -3.82 -3.67 6.41
C PRO A 30 -3.61 -2.40 7.23
N VAL A 31 -2.72 -1.52 6.78
CA VAL A 31 -2.40 -0.26 7.48
C VAL A 31 -2.64 0.93 6.57
N TYR A 32 -3.04 2.05 7.17
CA TYR A 32 -3.08 3.33 6.45
C TYR A 32 -1.77 4.06 6.66
N MET A 33 -1.21 4.57 5.57
CA MET A 33 0.04 5.31 5.58
C MET A 33 -0.11 6.60 4.80
N PHE A 34 0.78 7.55 5.03
CA PHE A 34 0.88 8.73 4.20
C PHE A 34 2.33 9.02 3.81
N PHE A 35 2.49 9.52 2.59
CA PHE A 35 3.78 9.75 1.97
C PHE A 35 3.83 11.13 1.34
N SER A 36 5.01 11.71 1.21
CA SER A 36 5.15 12.90 0.39
C SER A 36 4.98 12.54 -1.09
N LEU A 37 4.27 13.37 -1.85
CA LEU A 37 4.15 13.22 -3.31
C LEU A 37 5.49 13.13 -4.04
N SER A 38 6.55 13.74 -3.50
CA SER A 38 7.92 13.65 -4.04
C SER A 38 8.71 12.45 -3.50
N SER A 39 8.04 11.47 -2.90
CA SER A 39 8.66 10.20 -2.51
C SER A 39 8.54 9.23 -3.68
N ASP A 40 9.58 8.44 -3.90
CA ASP A 40 9.49 7.32 -4.84
C ASP A 40 8.64 6.16 -4.29
N GLY A 41 8.22 5.27 -5.19
CA GLY A 41 7.49 4.07 -4.79
C GLY A 41 8.30 3.10 -3.92
N ASN A 42 9.64 3.12 -3.98
CA ASN A 42 10.49 2.32 -3.09
C ASN A 42 10.28 2.70 -1.62
N LYS A 43 10.15 4.00 -1.30
CA LYS A 43 9.84 4.46 0.06
C LYS A 43 8.52 3.91 0.58
N VAL A 44 7.51 3.77 -0.27
CA VAL A 44 6.23 3.15 0.11
C VAL A 44 6.46 1.68 0.46
N LEU A 45 7.22 0.97 -0.37
CA LEU A 45 7.52 -0.45 -0.17
C LEU A 45 8.33 -0.69 1.11
N GLU A 46 9.36 0.12 1.36
CA GLU A 46 10.18 0.07 2.57
C GLU A 46 9.37 0.37 3.84
N ALA A 47 8.55 1.42 3.80
CA ALA A 47 7.71 1.80 4.94
C ALA A 47 6.65 0.74 5.24
N ALA A 48 6.04 0.14 4.21
CA ALA A 48 5.12 -0.97 4.34
C ALA A 48 5.81 -2.18 5.01
N CYS A 49 6.97 -2.60 4.49
CA CYS A 49 7.71 -3.72 5.07
C CYS A 49 8.08 -3.46 6.54
N LYS A 50 8.54 -2.25 6.85
CA LYS A 50 8.85 -1.84 8.22
C LYS A 50 7.61 -1.90 9.12
N ALA A 51 6.45 -1.46 8.65
CA ALA A 51 5.20 -1.51 9.40
C ALA A 51 4.75 -2.95 9.69
N ALA A 52 4.98 -3.88 8.76
CA ALA A 52 4.70 -5.30 8.96
C ALA A 52 5.82 -6.07 9.69
N GLY A 53 6.88 -5.40 10.16
CA GLY A 53 8.03 -6.05 10.80
C GLY A 53 8.85 -6.95 9.87
N LEU A 54 8.70 -6.76 8.56
CA LEU A 54 9.38 -7.54 7.52
C LEU A 54 10.77 -6.96 7.26
N LYS A 55 11.74 -7.85 7.08
CA LYS A 55 13.08 -7.47 6.63
C LYS A 55 13.17 -7.57 5.11
N MET A 56 13.74 -6.56 4.49
CA MET A 56 14.04 -6.56 3.08
C MET A 56 15.53 -6.78 2.83
N ASP A 57 15.84 -7.47 1.73
CA ASP A 57 17.18 -7.58 1.17
C ASP A 57 17.12 -7.30 -0.33
N ARG A 58 17.71 -6.18 -0.78
CA ARG A 58 17.78 -5.76 -2.20
C ARG A 58 16.44 -5.83 -2.96
N GLY A 59 15.36 -5.33 -2.36
CA GLY A 59 14.02 -5.31 -2.97
C GLY A 59 13.26 -6.64 -2.90
N LYS A 60 13.76 -7.59 -2.10
CA LYS A 60 13.12 -8.87 -1.81
C LYS A 60 12.79 -8.98 -0.34
N LEU A 61 11.84 -9.83 0.00
CA LEU A 61 11.67 -10.24 1.40
C LEU A 61 12.87 -11.10 1.81
N ALA A 62 13.44 -10.85 2.98
CA ALA A 62 14.50 -11.70 3.52
C ALA A 62 13.99 -13.15 3.63
N GLY A 63 14.69 -14.09 2.98
CA GLY A 63 14.30 -15.50 2.93
C GLY A 63 13.35 -15.88 1.80
N SER A 64 12.94 -14.95 0.93
CA SER A 64 12.19 -15.25 -0.30
C SER A 64 13.04 -14.99 -1.55
N PRO A 65 12.99 -15.86 -2.56
CA PRO A 65 13.65 -15.60 -3.85
C PRO A 65 12.95 -14.49 -4.64
N ASP A 66 11.68 -14.21 -4.33
CA ASP A 66 10.80 -13.34 -5.10
C ASP A 66 11.01 -11.87 -4.75
N LYS A 67 10.90 -11.03 -5.79
CA LYS A 67 10.86 -9.58 -5.62
C LYS A 67 9.54 -9.16 -4.99
N LEU A 68 9.57 -8.14 -4.15
CA LEU A 68 8.35 -7.48 -3.68
C LEU A 68 7.99 -6.37 -4.65
N ASN A 69 6.71 -6.28 -4.98
CA ASN A 69 6.15 -5.20 -5.79
C ASN A 69 4.90 -4.64 -5.10
N LEU A 70 4.55 -3.41 -5.48
CA LEU A 70 3.30 -2.77 -5.10
C LEU A 70 2.35 -2.84 -6.29
N PHE A 71 1.11 -3.26 -6.04
CA PHE A 71 0.05 -3.34 -7.04
C PHE A 71 -1.09 -2.42 -6.67
N THR A 72 -1.73 -1.79 -7.66
CA THR A 72 -3.00 -1.09 -7.44
C THR A 72 -4.14 -2.11 -7.27
N LEU A 73 -5.30 -1.65 -6.81
CA LEU A 73 -6.51 -2.47 -6.82
C LEU A 73 -6.92 -2.90 -8.23
N GLU A 74 -6.46 -2.21 -9.28
CA GLU A 74 -6.71 -2.55 -10.69
C GLU A 74 -5.81 -3.69 -11.18
N GLY A 75 -4.77 -4.04 -10.41
CA GLY A 75 -3.80 -5.08 -10.73
C GLY A 75 -2.53 -4.55 -11.42
N ASP A 76 -2.43 -3.24 -11.60
CA ASP A 76 -1.27 -2.60 -12.21
C ASP A 76 -0.10 -2.53 -11.23
N VAL A 77 1.12 -2.72 -11.74
CA VAL A 77 2.35 -2.61 -10.95
C VAL A 77 2.70 -1.14 -10.79
N LEU A 78 2.84 -0.69 -9.55
CA LEU A 78 3.38 0.62 -9.23
C LEU A 78 4.88 0.63 -9.49
N ARG A 79 5.32 1.54 -10.36
CA ARG A 79 6.75 1.74 -10.62
C ARG A 79 7.45 2.35 -9.40
N LEU A 80 8.38 1.58 -8.84
CA LEU A 80 9.09 1.94 -7.61
C LEU A 80 10.18 3.00 -7.83
N ASP A 81 10.63 3.19 -9.07
CA ASP A 81 11.65 4.16 -9.48
C ASP A 81 11.08 5.56 -9.76
N LEU A 82 9.75 5.71 -9.77
CA LEU A 82 9.07 6.98 -10.02
C LEU A 82 8.52 7.57 -8.72
N ASP A 83 8.48 8.90 -8.68
CA ASP A 83 7.80 9.66 -7.65
C ASP A 83 6.29 9.38 -7.65
N LEU A 84 5.68 9.41 -6.47
CA LEU A 84 4.24 9.21 -6.30
C LEU A 84 3.41 10.23 -7.07
N GLU A 85 3.91 11.45 -7.25
CA GLU A 85 3.26 12.47 -8.09
C GLU A 85 3.08 12.01 -9.54
N ALA A 86 4.01 11.22 -10.10
CA ALA A 86 3.91 10.73 -11.47
C ALA A 86 2.79 9.67 -11.65
N HIS A 87 2.38 9.03 -10.56
CA HIS A 87 1.27 8.07 -10.53
C HIS A 87 -0.09 8.73 -10.28
N VAL A 88 -0.09 9.97 -9.80
CA VAL A 88 -1.33 10.74 -9.55
C VAL A 88 -1.66 11.62 -10.77
N PRO A 89 -2.92 11.66 -11.24
CA PRO A 89 -4.08 10.90 -10.79
C PRO A 89 -4.32 9.60 -11.60
N SER A 90 -3.40 9.23 -12.48
CA SER A 90 -3.60 8.19 -13.49
C SER A 90 -3.78 6.80 -12.90
N THR A 91 -2.98 6.44 -11.90
CA THR A 91 -2.92 5.10 -11.28
C THR A 91 -3.16 5.14 -9.78
N LEU A 92 -2.90 6.28 -9.13
CA LEU A 92 -3.17 6.50 -7.72
C LEU A 92 -4.08 7.71 -7.51
N GLN A 93 -5.06 7.55 -6.64
CA GLN A 93 -5.88 8.63 -6.10
C GLN A 93 -5.61 8.80 -4.60
N PRO A 94 -5.95 9.97 -4.02
CA PRO A 94 -5.94 10.12 -2.58
C PRO A 94 -6.80 9.04 -1.92
N SER A 95 -6.25 8.34 -0.93
CA SER A 95 -6.89 7.21 -0.24
C SER A 95 -6.99 5.91 -1.05
N SER A 96 -6.26 5.79 -2.16
CA SER A 96 -6.13 4.52 -2.89
C SER A 96 -5.50 3.45 -2.03
N TRP A 97 -5.86 2.21 -2.32
CA TRP A 97 -5.23 1.03 -1.74
C TRP A 97 -4.15 0.48 -2.68
N VAL A 98 -3.02 0.13 -2.08
CA VAL A 98 -1.93 -0.59 -2.73
C VAL A 98 -1.72 -1.92 -2.03
N ILE A 99 -1.34 -2.92 -2.81
CA ILE A 99 -1.15 -4.29 -2.36
C ILE A 99 0.32 -4.62 -2.48
N LEU A 100 0.97 -4.89 -1.36
CA LEU A 100 2.30 -5.45 -1.32
C LEU A 100 2.19 -6.96 -1.62
N GLU A 101 2.87 -7.41 -2.67
CA GLU A 101 2.85 -8.82 -3.08
C GLU A 101 4.20 -9.29 -3.63
N LYS A 102 4.46 -10.59 -3.50
CA LYS A 102 5.64 -11.24 -4.05
C LYS A 102 5.44 -11.58 -5.52
N GLY A 103 6.50 -11.42 -6.31
CA GLY A 103 6.50 -11.70 -7.74
C GLY A 103 6.01 -10.53 -8.59
N ASN A 104 5.88 -10.75 -9.89
CA ASN A 104 5.61 -9.69 -10.88
C ASN A 104 4.13 -9.58 -11.27
N ARG A 105 3.27 -10.41 -10.71
CA ARG A 105 1.83 -10.46 -11.02
C ARG A 105 1.05 -10.80 -9.76
N ILE A 106 -0.09 -10.16 -9.61
CA ILE A 106 -1.09 -10.50 -8.61
C ILE A 106 -2.20 -11.35 -9.25
N SER A 107 -2.70 -12.35 -8.53
CA SER A 107 -3.80 -13.19 -9.04
C SER A 107 -5.14 -12.44 -8.96
N SER A 108 -6.01 -12.66 -9.95
CA SER A 108 -7.35 -12.08 -9.97
C SER A 108 -8.16 -12.45 -8.73
N GLN A 109 -8.10 -13.71 -8.29
CA GLN A 109 -8.76 -14.18 -7.08
C GLN A 109 -8.37 -13.36 -5.83
N ARG A 110 -7.10 -12.96 -5.73
CA ARG A 110 -6.61 -12.15 -4.62
C ARG A 110 -7.05 -10.69 -4.73
N LEU A 111 -7.02 -10.13 -5.93
CA LEU A 111 -7.59 -8.81 -6.19
C LEU A 111 -9.07 -8.76 -5.80
N ASP A 112 -9.85 -9.75 -6.20
CA ASP A 112 -11.28 -9.81 -5.90
C ASP A 112 -11.54 -9.97 -4.40
N ALA A 113 -10.74 -10.79 -3.70
CA ALA A 113 -10.84 -10.92 -2.24
C ALA A 113 -10.52 -9.60 -1.51
N ILE A 114 -9.51 -8.86 -1.98
CA ILE A 114 -9.12 -7.57 -1.39
C ILE A 114 -10.14 -6.49 -1.72
N ARG A 115 -10.66 -6.44 -2.96
CA ARG A 115 -11.73 -5.50 -3.36
C ARG A 115 -12.99 -5.75 -2.54
N GLY A 116 -13.41 -7.00 -2.39
CA GLY A 116 -14.54 -7.36 -1.52
C GLY A 116 -14.31 -6.93 -0.06
N ALA A 117 -13.10 -7.09 0.48
CA ALA A 117 -12.77 -6.64 1.83
C ALA A 117 -12.70 -5.11 1.96
N ALA A 118 -12.18 -4.41 0.94
CA ALA A 118 -12.10 -2.95 0.90
C ALA A 118 -13.50 -2.32 0.78
N ASP A 119 -14.39 -2.91 -0.02
CA ASP A 119 -15.78 -2.49 -0.13
C ASP A 119 -16.53 -2.71 1.19
N VAL A 120 -16.25 -3.80 1.92
CA VAL A 120 -16.82 -4.04 3.25
C VAL A 120 -16.20 -3.10 4.31
N ALA A 121 -14.93 -2.70 4.17
CA ALA A 121 -14.31 -1.74 5.07
C ALA A 121 -14.78 -0.30 4.83
N LEU A 122 -15.15 0.05 3.59
CA LEU A 122 -15.70 1.35 3.19
C LEU A 122 -17.23 1.43 3.35
N SER A 123 -17.93 0.30 3.22
CA SER A 123 -19.40 0.17 3.36
C SER A 123 -19.83 -0.41 4.72
N GLY A 124 -18.88 -0.80 5.55
CA GLY A 124 -19.13 -1.16 6.94
C GLY A 124 -19.83 0.01 7.62
N PRO A 125 -20.84 -0.24 8.47
CA PRO A 125 -21.64 0.83 9.04
C PRO A 125 -20.66 1.80 9.68
N ALA A 126 -20.76 3.07 9.27
CA ALA A 126 -20.27 4.18 10.06
C ALA A 126 -20.54 3.82 11.51
N CYS A 127 -19.49 3.84 12.33
CA CYS A 127 -19.56 3.60 13.75
C CYS A 127 -20.62 4.53 14.35
N ALA A 128 -21.87 4.08 14.32
CA ALA A 128 -23.00 4.58 15.06
C ALA A 128 -22.81 3.98 16.44
N ILE A 129 -21.86 4.56 17.17
CA ILE A 129 -21.85 4.46 18.62
C ILE A 129 -22.40 5.79 19.09
N MET A 130 -23.53 5.65 19.79
CA MET A 130 -24.28 6.65 20.54
C MET A 130 -23.40 7.62 21.34
#